data_AF-A0A9X7R3K4-F1
#
_entry.id   AF-A0A9X7R3K4-F1
#
_cell.length_a   1.000
_cell.length_b   1.000
_cell.length_c   1.000
_cell.angle_alpha   90.00
_cell.angle_beta   90.00
_cell.angle_gamma   90.00
#
_symmetry.space_group_name_H-M   'P 1'
#
loop_
_entity.id
_entity.type
_entity.pdbx_description
1 polymer ?
#
loop_
_entity_poly.entity_id
_entity_poly.type
_entity_poly.pdbx_seq_one_letter_code
_entity_poly.pdbx_strand_id
1 'polypeptide(L)'
;MASEKPPARGGARAKESASTAKKAAPRNPSRSSKAGSDTADDLSAEERRKVEKSQPPRALVLHEVIRLQGNHELDRTLAALWWSALAAGLTIGLSLMAMGLFRARLPDHDMAVITTSLGYPVGFLAIILARQQLFTENTLTAVLPVMSEPTLEKFGQLLRLWSVVLAGNVVGALLFAYGMLHLPIFDTKADQAFLDIGREVMENDHWQMFSKGIVSGWMIATMVWLVPAAENAKVWIIFLVTYLMALGSFSHIVVGTCEVGYLMFAGEVGLAAFVVDFALPTLVGNIVGGSLIFALMSHAQVRSDTSPPEKSPKRKTAP
;
A
#
# COMPACT_ATOMS: atom_id res chain seq x y z
N MET A 1 0.09 42.86 60.79
CA MET A 1 1.46 42.78 61.36
C MET A 1 2.45 42.93 60.21
N ALA A 2 3.35 43.92 60.31
CA ALA A 2 4.54 44.28 59.48
C ALA A 2 4.30 44.50 57.96
N SER A 3 4.40 45.69 57.34
CA SER A 3 5.52 46.68 57.23
C SER A 3 6.77 46.04 56.60
N GLU A 4 7.43 46.48 55.51
CA GLU A 4 7.80 47.82 55.03
C GLU A 4 8.11 47.87 53.49
N LYS A 5 8.21 49.09 52.96
CA LYS A 5 8.60 49.59 51.60
C LYS A 5 10.15 49.81 51.52
N PRO A 6 10.76 50.51 50.51
CA PRO A 6 10.88 50.45 49.03
C PRO A 6 12.40 50.60 48.62
N PRO A 7 12.93 51.32 47.57
CA PRO A 7 12.41 51.87 46.28
C PRO A 7 13.36 51.77 45.01
N ALA A 8 12.84 52.28 43.87
CA ALA A 8 13.43 53.20 42.86
C ALA A 8 14.31 52.77 41.64
N ARG A 9 13.83 53.25 40.46
CA ARG A 9 14.51 53.84 39.26
C ARG A 9 15.53 52.98 38.47
N GLY A 10 15.59 52.96 37.13
CA GLY A 10 14.93 53.73 36.07
C GLY A 10 15.59 53.46 34.69
N GLY A 11 15.04 54.07 33.62
CA GLY A 11 15.63 54.19 32.26
C GLY A 11 15.21 53.10 31.26
N ALA A 12 14.82 53.34 30.00
CA ALA A 12 14.81 54.54 29.16
C ALA A 12 13.92 54.33 27.90
N ARG A 13 13.34 55.43 27.36
CA ARG A 13 12.88 55.73 25.96
C ARG A 13 11.82 54.80 25.31
N ALA A 14 10.59 55.18 24.92
CA ALA A 14 9.97 56.40 24.36
C ALA A 14 10.70 56.92 23.09
N LYS A 15 10.13 57.15 21.89
CA LYS A 15 8.76 57.41 21.35
C LYS A 15 8.80 57.01 19.86
N GLU A 16 7.78 56.43 19.24
CA GLU A 16 6.47 56.97 18.80
C GLU A 16 6.50 58.24 17.92
N SER A 17 5.63 58.17 16.91
CA SER A 17 5.47 58.92 15.66
C SER A 17 5.08 60.40 15.75
N ALA A 18 5.34 61.17 14.68
CA ALA A 18 4.38 62.09 14.01
C ALA A 18 5.03 62.71 12.74
N SER A 19 4.43 62.56 11.55
CA SER A 19 3.70 63.61 10.78
C SER A 19 4.42 64.97 10.70
N THR A 20 4.69 65.59 9.54
CA THR A 20 3.71 66.12 8.56
C THR A 20 4.44 66.72 7.33
N ALA A 21 3.73 66.79 6.18
CA ALA A 21 3.74 67.85 5.15
C ALA A 21 4.15 67.50 3.69
N LYS A 22 3.11 67.28 2.87
CA LYS A 22 2.81 67.83 1.52
C LYS A 22 3.95 68.09 0.51
N LYS A 23 3.89 67.38 -0.63
CA LYS A 23 3.92 67.98 -1.98
C LYS A 23 3.26 67.06 -3.01
N ALA A 24 2.33 67.61 -3.79
CA ALA A 24 1.57 66.92 -4.84
C ALA A 24 2.25 67.08 -6.22
N ALA A 25 2.20 66.04 -7.05
CA ALA A 25 2.45 66.02 -8.50
C ALA A 25 1.86 64.71 -9.11
N PRO A 26 1.61 64.59 -10.43
CA PRO A 26 0.25 64.49 -10.97
C PRO A 26 -0.26 63.07 -11.32
N ARG A 27 -1.58 63.00 -11.53
CA ARG A 27 -2.38 61.88 -12.05
C ARG A 27 -1.81 61.31 -13.35
N ASN A 28 -1.67 59.98 -13.39
CA ASN A 28 -1.54 59.21 -14.62
C ASN A 28 -2.84 58.40 -14.86
N PRO A 29 -3.63 58.68 -15.91
CA PRO A 29 -4.86 57.95 -16.19
C PRO A 29 -4.58 56.83 -17.19
N SER A 30 -4.24 55.63 -16.70
CA SER A 30 -4.33 54.42 -17.53
C SER A 30 -4.46 53.15 -16.68
N ARG A 31 -5.47 53.12 -15.81
CA ARG A 31 -6.08 51.84 -15.41
C ARG A 31 -7.10 51.46 -16.48
N SER A 32 -6.62 50.88 -17.58
CA SER A 32 -7.44 49.97 -18.38
C SER A 32 -7.39 48.63 -17.67
N SER A 33 -8.40 48.36 -16.85
CA SER A 33 -8.69 47.02 -16.35
C SER A 33 -9.00 46.11 -17.54
N LYS A 34 -7.96 45.45 -18.08
CA LYS A 34 -8.18 44.16 -18.73
C LYS A 34 -8.33 43.15 -17.60
N ALA A 35 -9.58 42.88 -17.23
CA ALA A 35 -9.93 41.58 -16.69
C ALA A 35 -9.62 40.57 -17.80
N GLY A 36 -8.36 40.14 -17.87
CA GLY A 36 -7.94 39.02 -18.67
C GLY A 36 -8.53 37.78 -18.01
N SER A 37 -9.29 37.02 -18.77
CA SER A 37 -9.67 35.67 -18.41
C SER A 37 -8.39 34.89 -18.12
N ASP A 38 -8.15 34.53 -16.86
CA ASP A 38 -7.13 33.55 -16.46
C ASP A 38 -7.55 32.17 -17.01
N THR A 39 -7.49 32.02 -18.33
CA THR A 39 -7.66 30.77 -19.05
C THR A 39 -6.29 30.15 -19.24
N ALA A 40 -6.21 28.81 -19.23
CA ALA A 40 -5.00 27.99 -19.33
C ALA A 40 -4.04 28.31 -20.50
N ASP A 41 -4.41 29.23 -21.39
CA ASP A 41 -3.59 29.70 -22.52
C ASP A 41 -2.47 30.69 -22.14
N ASP A 42 -2.55 31.37 -21.00
CA ASP A 42 -1.53 32.37 -20.58
C ASP A 42 -0.34 31.78 -19.80
N LEU A 43 -0.24 30.45 -19.68
CA LEU A 43 0.88 29.81 -19.00
C LEU A 43 2.17 29.91 -19.84
N SER A 44 3.25 30.39 -19.22
CA SER A 44 4.60 30.35 -19.81
C SER A 44 5.03 28.91 -20.09
N ALA A 45 5.98 28.69 -21.01
CA ALA A 45 6.47 27.34 -21.32
C ALA A 45 7.02 26.59 -20.09
N GLU A 46 7.56 27.33 -19.11
CA GLU A 46 8.06 26.79 -17.86
C GLU A 46 6.93 26.42 -16.89
N GLU A 47 5.87 27.23 -16.83
CA GLU A 47 4.66 26.92 -16.06
C GLU A 47 3.86 25.78 -16.68
N ARG A 48 3.75 25.71 -18.02
CA ARG A 48 3.16 24.54 -18.72
C ARG A 48 3.93 23.27 -18.41
N ARG A 49 5.26 23.31 -18.41
CA ARG A 49 6.11 22.17 -17.99
C ARG A 49 5.94 21.82 -16.52
N LYS A 50 5.77 22.81 -15.64
CA LYS A 50 5.48 22.57 -14.21
C LYS A 50 4.10 21.93 -14.05
N VAL A 51 3.07 22.43 -14.73
CA VAL A 51 1.72 21.85 -14.74
C VAL A 51 1.76 20.42 -15.27
N GLU A 52 2.47 20.16 -16.37
CA GLU A 52 2.61 18.83 -16.97
C GLU A 52 3.38 17.86 -16.06
N LYS A 53 4.40 18.33 -15.33
CA LYS A 53 5.13 17.54 -14.30
C LYS A 53 4.36 17.36 -12.99
N SER A 54 3.43 18.26 -12.67
CA SER A 54 2.60 18.21 -11.47
C SER A 54 1.30 17.42 -11.68
N GLN A 55 0.98 17.02 -12.91
CA GLN A 55 -0.15 16.13 -13.16
C GLN A 55 0.15 14.73 -12.60
N PRO A 56 -0.83 14.08 -11.96
CA PRO A 56 -0.69 12.68 -11.58
C PRO A 56 -0.37 11.85 -12.84
N PRO A 57 0.48 10.80 -12.73
CA PRO A 57 0.84 9.99 -13.88
C PRO A 57 -0.41 9.44 -14.57
N ARG A 58 -0.47 9.55 -15.90
CA ARG A 58 -1.56 8.95 -16.68
C ARG A 58 -1.61 7.45 -16.41
N ALA A 59 -2.81 6.85 -16.43
CA ALA A 59 -3.00 5.42 -16.21
C ALA A 59 -2.09 4.55 -17.10
N LEU A 60 -1.85 4.98 -18.35
CA LEU A 60 -0.91 4.35 -19.27
C LEU A 60 0.54 4.33 -18.76
N VAL A 61 1.00 5.41 -18.11
CA VAL A 61 2.37 5.48 -17.56
C VAL A 61 2.50 4.51 -16.38
N LEU A 62 1.51 4.47 -15.49
CA LEU A 62 1.50 3.52 -14.37
C LEU A 62 1.47 2.08 -14.85
N HIS A 63 0.61 1.79 -15.84
CA HIS A 63 0.57 0.49 -16.50
C HIS A 63 1.94 0.08 -17.01
N GLU A 64 2.63 0.97 -17.73
CA GLU A 64 3.93 0.65 -18.32
C GLU A 64 5.03 0.48 -17.27
N VAL A 65 5.04 1.30 -16.20
CA VAL A 65 5.97 1.14 -15.07
C VAL A 65 5.81 -0.25 -14.43
N ILE A 66 4.58 -0.65 -14.14
CA ILE A 66 4.28 -1.94 -13.50
C ILE A 66 4.61 -3.10 -14.44
N ARG A 67 4.32 -2.96 -15.74
CA ARG A 67 4.67 -3.96 -16.76
C ARG A 67 6.18 -4.15 -16.87
N LEU A 68 6.96 -3.07 -16.86
CA LEU A 68 8.42 -3.14 -16.91
C LEU A 68 9.00 -3.78 -15.64
N GLN A 69 8.47 -3.44 -14.47
CA GLN A 69 8.81 -4.11 -13.21
C GLN A 69 8.50 -5.61 -13.27
N GLY A 70 7.33 -5.97 -13.81
CA GLY A 70 6.93 -7.35 -14.02
C GLY A 70 7.89 -8.15 -14.90
N ASN A 71 8.31 -7.59 -16.04
CA ASN A 71 9.32 -8.23 -16.90
C ASN A 71 10.62 -8.46 -16.13
N HIS A 72 11.09 -7.45 -15.38
CA HIS A 72 12.30 -7.59 -14.57
C HIS A 72 12.18 -8.71 -13.54
N GLU A 73 11.05 -8.83 -12.84
CA GLU A 73 10.83 -9.92 -11.88
C GLU A 73 10.73 -11.30 -12.55
N LEU A 74 10.10 -11.40 -13.72
CA LEU A 74 10.02 -12.64 -14.51
C LEU A 74 11.40 -13.13 -14.97
N ASP A 75 12.35 -12.21 -15.20
CA ASP A 75 13.72 -12.54 -15.64
C ASP A 75 14.66 -12.93 -14.49
N ARG A 76 14.27 -12.76 -13.23
CA ARG A 76 15.14 -13.05 -12.09
C ARG A 76 15.50 -14.54 -11.99
N THR A 77 16.65 -14.80 -11.41
CA THR A 77 17.12 -16.17 -11.15
C THR A 77 16.32 -16.82 -10.02
N LEU A 78 16.20 -18.15 -10.06
CA LEU A 78 15.51 -18.94 -9.03
C LEU A 78 16.05 -18.66 -7.63
N ALA A 79 17.38 -18.60 -7.47
CA ALA A 79 18.02 -18.34 -6.18
C ALA A 79 17.71 -16.94 -5.64
N ALA A 80 17.68 -15.92 -6.51
CA ALA A 80 17.36 -14.55 -6.12
C ALA A 80 15.89 -14.42 -5.69
N LEU A 81 14.96 -15.08 -6.41
CA LEU A 81 13.55 -15.13 -6.04
C LEU A 81 13.36 -15.86 -4.70
N TRP A 82 13.96 -17.05 -4.56
CA TRP A 82 13.82 -17.88 -3.37
C TRP A 82 14.28 -17.17 -2.10
N TRP A 83 15.50 -16.61 -2.08
CA TRP A 83 16.01 -15.97 -0.87
C TRP A 83 15.26 -14.68 -0.51
N SER A 84 14.85 -13.91 -1.52
CA SER A 84 14.03 -12.72 -1.28
C SER A 84 12.65 -13.09 -0.74
N ALA A 85 12.05 -14.16 -1.27
CA ALA A 85 10.74 -14.65 -0.84
C ALA A 85 10.77 -15.28 0.55
N LEU A 86 11.82 -16.03 0.87
CA LEU A 86 12.01 -16.58 2.22
C LEU A 86 12.14 -15.46 3.25
N ALA A 87 12.93 -14.42 2.93
CA ALA A 87 13.09 -13.25 3.79
C ALA A 87 11.77 -12.48 3.95
N ALA A 88 10.98 -12.34 2.89
CA ALA A 88 9.65 -11.75 2.96
C ALA A 88 8.71 -12.58 3.86
N GLY A 89 8.74 -13.91 3.74
CA GLY A 89 7.96 -14.83 4.58
C GLY A 89 8.29 -14.70 6.07
N LEU A 90 9.57 -14.60 6.42
CA LEU A 90 9.98 -14.35 7.80
C LEU A 90 9.52 -12.96 8.29
N THR A 91 9.69 -11.95 7.42
CA THR A 91 9.41 -10.54 7.75
C THR A 91 7.92 -10.28 7.89
N ILE A 92 7.06 -11.00 7.16
CA ILE A 92 5.60 -10.84 7.28
C ILE A 92 5.11 -11.27 8.66
N GLY A 93 5.85 -12.14 9.35
CA GLY A 93 5.54 -12.56 10.72
C GLY A 93 5.52 -11.41 11.71
N LEU A 94 6.19 -10.29 11.40
CA LEU A 94 6.11 -9.06 12.18
C LEU A 94 4.67 -8.53 12.29
N SER A 95 3.80 -8.81 11.31
CA SER A 95 2.36 -8.48 11.38
C SER A 95 1.67 -9.25 12.51
N LEU A 96 1.81 -10.59 12.55
CA LEU A 96 1.27 -11.41 13.64
C LEU A 96 1.87 -10.99 14.99
N MET A 97 3.19 -10.79 15.05
CA MET A 97 3.88 -10.38 16.26
C MET A 97 3.35 -9.05 16.81
N ALA A 98 3.23 -8.03 15.96
CA ALA A 98 2.73 -6.73 16.38
C ALA A 98 1.26 -6.79 16.84
N MET A 99 0.41 -7.49 16.09
CA MET A 99 -1.00 -7.68 16.48
C MET A 99 -1.12 -8.42 17.81
N GLY A 100 -0.45 -9.56 17.99
CA GLY A 100 -0.54 -10.32 19.24
C GLY A 100 0.03 -9.56 20.44
N LEU A 101 1.09 -8.76 20.24
CA LEU A 101 1.60 -7.89 21.30
C LEU A 101 0.61 -6.78 21.70
N PHE A 102 -0.07 -6.16 20.73
CA PHE A 102 -1.13 -5.19 21.03
C PHE A 102 -2.28 -5.87 21.75
N ARG A 103 -2.78 -7.00 21.23
CA ARG A 103 -3.87 -7.76 21.84
C ARG A 103 -3.56 -8.18 23.27
N ALA A 104 -2.35 -8.69 23.54
CA ALA A 104 -1.95 -9.14 24.87
C ALA A 104 -1.82 -8.01 25.91
N ARG A 105 -1.67 -6.76 25.47
CA ARG A 105 -1.40 -5.59 26.34
C ARG A 105 -2.59 -4.67 26.46
N LEU A 106 -3.58 -4.82 25.59
CA LEU A 106 -4.83 -4.08 25.66
C LEU A 106 -5.81 -4.76 26.61
N PRO A 107 -6.59 -3.98 27.40
CA PRO A 107 -7.72 -4.53 28.14
C PRO A 107 -8.82 -4.98 27.17
N ASP A 108 -9.64 -5.96 27.57
CA ASP A 108 -10.78 -6.41 26.78
C ASP A 108 -11.87 -5.34 26.73
N HIS A 109 -12.06 -4.72 25.55
CA HIS A 109 -13.12 -3.75 25.26
C HIS A 109 -13.33 -3.61 23.75
N ASP A 110 -14.46 -3.03 23.34
CA ASP A 110 -14.89 -2.97 21.93
C ASP A 110 -13.88 -2.32 20.96
N MET A 111 -13.00 -1.43 21.45
CA MET A 111 -11.98 -0.76 20.62
C MET A 111 -10.67 -1.57 20.49
N ALA A 112 -10.57 -2.73 21.14
CA ALA A 112 -9.38 -3.58 21.08
C ALA A 112 -9.09 -4.05 19.65
N VAL A 113 -10.11 -4.41 18.87
CA VAL A 113 -9.93 -4.86 17.46
C VAL A 113 -9.31 -3.76 16.60
N ILE A 114 -9.77 -2.51 16.77
CA ILE A 114 -9.29 -1.35 16.03
C ILE A 114 -7.81 -1.12 16.34
N THR A 115 -7.43 -1.21 17.62
CA THR A 115 -6.06 -0.96 18.05
C THR A 115 -5.13 -2.12 17.69
N THR A 116 -5.57 -3.36 17.87
CA THR A 116 -4.83 -4.57 17.46
C THR A 116 -4.55 -4.56 15.95
N SER A 117 -5.52 -4.14 15.13
CA SER A 117 -5.37 -4.04 13.68
C SER A 117 -4.23 -3.12 13.23
N LEU A 118 -3.81 -2.16 14.06
CA LEU A 118 -2.65 -1.29 13.78
C LEU A 118 -1.34 -2.07 13.67
N GLY A 119 -1.28 -3.30 14.21
CA GLY A 119 -0.11 -4.18 14.10
C GLY A 119 0.03 -4.83 12.72
N TYR A 120 -1.08 -5.07 12.01
CA TYR A 120 -1.07 -5.79 10.74
C TYR A 120 -0.21 -5.13 9.64
N PRO A 121 -0.18 -3.80 9.48
CA PRO A 121 0.70 -3.14 8.52
C PRO A 121 2.21 -3.32 8.73
N VAL A 122 2.66 -3.71 9.94
CA VAL A 122 4.09 -3.68 10.30
C VAL A 122 4.93 -4.57 9.39
N GLY A 123 4.52 -5.82 9.16
CA GLY A 123 5.21 -6.74 8.25
C GLY A 123 5.18 -6.26 6.79
N PHE A 124 4.04 -5.77 6.32
CA PHE A 124 3.92 -5.23 4.95
C PHE A 124 4.81 -4.02 4.71
N LEU A 125 4.87 -3.08 5.66
CA LEU A 125 5.77 -1.93 5.58
C LEU A 125 7.22 -2.39 5.48
N ALA A 126 7.65 -3.32 6.33
CA ALA A 126 9.01 -3.84 6.29
C ALA A 126 9.34 -4.49 4.93
N ILE A 127 8.48 -5.36 4.41
CA ILE A 127 8.68 -6.07 3.13
C ILE A 127 8.74 -5.11 1.95
N ILE A 128 7.74 -4.23 1.82
CA ILE A 128 7.57 -3.37 0.64
C ILE A 128 8.61 -2.23 0.62
N LEU A 129 9.06 -1.77 1.79
CA LEU A 129 10.15 -0.80 1.89
C LEU A 129 11.51 -1.48 1.65
N ALA A 130 11.70 -2.71 2.12
CA ALA A 130 12.90 -3.51 1.87
C ALA A 130 12.98 -4.11 0.45
N ARG A 131 11.90 -3.97 -0.35
CA ARG A 131 11.78 -4.55 -1.72
C ARG A 131 11.96 -6.08 -1.73
N GLN A 132 11.40 -6.75 -0.73
CA GLN A 132 11.40 -8.20 -0.66
C GLN A 132 10.25 -8.79 -1.50
N GLN A 133 10.41 -10.03 -1.96
CA GLN A 133 9.46 -10.68 -2.87
C GLN A 133 8.25 -11.25 -2.12
N LEU A 134 7.10 -10.59 -2.27
CA LEU A 134 5.82 -11.07 -1.75
C LEU A 134 4.95 -11.62 -2.88
N PHE A 135 4.40 -12.82 -2.69
CA PHE A 135 3.58 -13.50 -3.70
C PHE A 135 2.38 -12.66 -4.13
N THR A 136 1.65 -12.07 -3.19
CA THR A 136 0.41 -11.34 -3.47
C THR A 136 0.65 -10.04 -4.24
N GLU A 137 1.80 -9.39 -4.07
CA GLU A 137 2.23 -8.26 -4.91
C GLU A 137 2.46 -8.71 -6.37
N ASN A 138 3.05 -9.89 -6.55
CA ASN A 138 3.33 -10.47 -7.86
C ASN A 138 2.10 -10.96 -8.63
N THR A 139 0.91 -10.96 -8.02
CA THR A 139 -0.33 -11.29 -8.73
C THR A 139 -0.73 -10.24 -9.75
N LEU A 140 -0.35 -8.97 -9.55
CA LEU A 140 -0.54 -7.90 -10.52
C LEU A 140 0.71 -7.68 -11.38
N THR A 141 1.87 -7.47 -10.74
CA THR A 141 3.10 -7.05 -11.44
C THR A 141 3.54 -8.10 -12.46
N ALA A 142 3.53 -9.39 -12.12
CA ALA A 142 3.98 -10.46 -13.02
C ALA A 142 2.92 -10.85 -14.07
N VAL A 143 1.64 -10.60 -13.81
CA VAL A 143 0.54 -10.93 -14.75
C VAL A 143 0.43 -9.90 -15.86
N LEU A 144 0.68 -8.62 -15.57
CA LEU A 144 0.55 -7.55 -16.57
C LEU A 144 1.44 -7.74 -17.82
N PRO A 145 2.71 -8.17 -17.71
CA PRO A 145 3.53 -8.54 -18.86
C PRO A 145 2.98 -9.70 -19.68
N VAL A 146 2.41 -10.72 -19.02
CA VAL A 146 1.84 -11.91 -19.66
C VAL A 146 0.57 -11.53 -20.42
N MET A 147 -0.26 -10.65 -19.87
CA MET A 147 -1.45 -10.13 -20.54
C MET A 147 -1.11 -9.21 -21.72
N SER A 148 -0.03 -8.44 -21.61
CA SER A 148 0.40 -7.52 -22.64
C SER A 148 1.03 -8.23 -23.84
N GLU A 149 1.80 -9.29 -23.59
CA GLU A 149 2.51 -10.09 -24.59
C GLU A 149 2.33 -11.59 -24.28
N PRO A 150 1.17 -12.18 -24.61
CA PRO A 150 0.85 -13.55 -24.22
C PRO A 150 1.68 -14.56 -25.02
N THR A 151 2.71 -15.12 -24.38
CA THR A 151 3.52 -16.22 -24.93
C THR A 151 3.59 -17.38 -23.94
N LEU A 152 3.80 -18.60 -24.44
CA LEU A 152 3.97 -19.79 -23.60
C LEU A 152 5.19 -19.67 -22.68
N GLU A 153 6.24 -19.01 -23.16
CA GLU A 153 7.45 -18.73 -22.36
C GLU A 153 7.13 -17.83 -21.16
N LYS A 154 6.43 -16.70 -21.37
CA LYS A 154 6.05 -15.81 -20.28
C LYS A 154 5.09 -16.47 -19.30
N PHE A 155 4.18 -17.33 -19.77
CA PHE A 155 3.32 -18.12 -18.90
C PHE A 155 4.13 -19.09 -18.02
N GLY A 156 5.13 -19.76 -18.60
CA GLY A 156 6.07 -20.61 -17.84
C GLY A 156 6.88 -19.83 -16.81
N GLN A 157 7.38 -18.64 -17.16
CA GLN A 157 8.07 -17.74 -16.24
C GLN A 157 7.17 -17.28 -15.09
N LEU A 158 5.89 -16.97 -15.38
CA LEU A 158 4.90 -16.59 -14.37
C LEU A 158 4.67 -17.72 -13.37
N LEU A 159 4.39 -18.94 -13.85
CA LEU A 159 4.18 -20.10 -12.97
C LEU A 159 5.42 -20.40 -12.13
N ARG A 160 6.62 -20.28 -12.72
CA ARG A 160 7.90 -20.40 -12.01
C ARG A 160 8.02 -19.38 -10.89
N LEU A 161 7.78 -18.09 -11.20
CA LEU A 161 7.85 -17.00 -10.23
C LEU A 161 6.85 -17.24 -9.11
N TRP A 162 5.58 -17.49 -9.43
CA TRP A 162 4.52 -17.74 -8.45
C TRP A 162 4.85 -18.91 -7.53
N SER A 163 5.28 -20.04 -8.09
CA SER A 163 5.59 -21.24 -7.29
C SER A 163 6.77 -21.00 -6.34
N VAL A 164 7.86 -20.39 -6.83
CA VAL A 164 9.07 -20.14 -6.03
C VAL A 164 8.81 -19.11 -4.94
N VAL A 165 8.14 -18.01 -5.28
CA VAL A 165 7.86 -16.93 -4.32
C VAL A 165 6.85 -17.38 -3.27
N LEU A 166 5.76 -18.06 -3.67
CA LEU A 166 4.78 -18.59 -2.73
C LEU A 166 5.42 -19.61 -1.78
N ALA A 167 6.21 -20.56 -2.30
CA ALA A 167 6.89 -21.54 -1.47
C ALA A 167 7.87 -20.88 -0.49
N GLY A 168 8.67 -19.91 -0.94
CA GLY A 168 9.56 -19.15 -0.07
C GLY A 168 8.81 -18.38 1.01
N ASN A 169 7.74 -17.69 0.65
CA ASN A 169 6.89 -16.97 1.60
C ASN A 169 6.27 -17.90 2.64
N VAL A 170 5.70 -19.03 2.22
CA VAL A 170 5.08 -20.02 3.12
C VAL A 170 6.12 -20.61 4.07
N VAL A 171 7.28 -21.04 3.54
CA VAL A 171 8.36 -21.59 4.38
C VAL A 171 8.86 -20.56 5.38
N GLY A 172 9.08 -19.31 4.96
CA GLY A 172 9.52 -18.25 5.86
C GLY A 172 8.50 -17.94 6.95
N ALA A 173 7.21 -17.87 6.58
CA ALA A 173 6.11 -17.61 7.50
C ALA A 173 5.94 -18.74 8.54
N LEU A 174 6.07 -20.00 8.10
CA LEU A 174 6.05 -21.16 9.00
C LEU A 174 7.27 -21.22 9.92
N LEU A 175 8.47 -20.90 9.41
CA LEU A 175 9.67 -20.80 10.25
C LEU A 175 9.53 -19.73 11.32
N PHE A 176 8.94 -18.58 10.97
CA PHE A 176 8.63 -17.53 11.93
C PHE A 176 7.65 -18.04 13.00
N ALA A 177 6.51 -18.61 12.59
CA ALA A 177 5.50 -19.14 13.51
C ALA A 177 6.06 -20.22 14.45
N TYR A 178 6.86 -21.15 13.91
CA TYR A 178 7.55 -22.18 14.69
C TYR A 178 8.51 -21.58 15.73
N GLY A 179 9.31 -20.58 15.32
CA GLY A 179 10.22 -19.87 16.21
C GLY A 179 9.49 -19.13 17.33
N MET A 180 8.39 -18.45 17.01
CA MET A 180 7.54 -17.74 17.97
C MET A 180 6.95 -18.68 19.03
N LEU A 181 6.57 -19.91 18.64
CA LEU A 181 5.96 -20.88 19.56
C LEU A 181 6.98 -21.57 20.47
N HIS A 182 8.15 -21.94 19.95
CA HIS A 182 9.08 -22.81 20.67
C HIS A 182 10.23 -22.08 21.36
N LEU A 183 10.53 -20.84 20.98
CA LEU A 183 11.56 -20.05 21.64
C LEU A 183 10.95 -19.22 22.77
N PRO A 184 11.65 -19.07 23.92
CA PRO A 184 11.15 -18.30 25.06
C PRO A 184 11.28 -16.78 24.81
N ILE A 185 10.57 -16.27 23.80
CA ILE A 185 10.63 -14.87 23.35
C ILE A 185 9.61 -14.03 24.11
N PHE A 186 8.40 -14.57 24.34
CA PHE A 186 7.28 -13.84 24.91
C PHE A 186 6.70 -14.51 26.16
N ASP A 187 5.83 -13.79 26.87
CA ASP A 187 5.09 -14.30 28.00
C ASP A 187 3.82 -15.04 27.54
N THR A 188 3.26 -15.86 28.43
CA THR A 188 2.08 -16.69 28.14
C THR A 188 0.88 -15.87 27.62
N LYS A 189 0.76 -14.60 28.01
CA LYS A 189 -0.30 -13.72 27.52
C LYS A 189 -0.16 -13.43 26.02
N ALA A 190 1.06 -13.16 25.55
CA ALA A 190 1.31 -12.97 24.12
C ALA A 190 1.10 -14.26 23.34
N ASP A 191 1.54 -15.41 23.88
CA ASP A 191 1.32 -16.71 23.24
C ASP A 191 -0.18 -17.00 23.05
N GLN A 192 -1.00 -16.74 24.08
CA GLN A 192 -2.45 -16.87 23.96
C GLN A 192 -3.03 -15.91 22.91
N ALA A 193 -2.54 -14.67 22.86
CA ALA A 193 -2.99 -13.73 21.83
C ALA A 193 -2.64 -14.20 20.41
N PHE A 194 -1.48 -14.85 20.19
CA PHE A 194 -1.14 -15.43 18.89
C PHE A 194 -2.06 -16.61 18.52
N LEU A 195 -2.41 -17.47 19.50
CA LEU A 195 -3.39 -18.53 19.29
C LEU A 195 -4.76 -17.94 18.91
N ASP A 196 -5.25 -16.96 19.65
CA ASP A 196 -6.56 -16.35 19.41
C ASP A 196 -6.68 -15.73 18.02
N ILE A 197 -5.64 -15.02 17.57
CA ILE A 197 -5.60 -14.47 16.20
C ILE A 197 -5.71 -15.59 15.15
N GLY A 198 -4.97 -16.70 15.33
CA GLY A 198 -5.08 -17.84 14.43
C GLY A 198 -6.47 -18.49 14.46
N ARG A 199 -7.11 -18.57 15.64
CA ARG A 199 -8.46 -19.16 15.80
C ARG A 199 -9.50 -18.35 15.06
N GLU A 200 -9.45 -17.02 15.18
CA GLU A 200 -10.34 -16.09 14.46
C GLU A 200 -10.24 -16.24 12.93
N VAL A 201 -9.04 -16.54 12.41
CA VAL A 201 -8.88 -16.86 10.99
C VAL A 201 -9.65 -18.14 10.65
N MET A 202 -9.49 -19.20 11.46
CA MET A 202 -10.12 -20.51 11.25
C MET A 202 -11.63 -20.57 11.56
N GLU A 203 -12.23 -19.51 12.11
CA GLU A 203 -13.70 -19.39 12.21
C GLU A 203 -14.38 -19.26 10.84
N ASN A 204 -13.63 -18.86 9.81
CA ASN A 204 -14.16 -18.70 8.46
C ASN A 204 -14.28 -20.04 7.73
N ASP A 205 -15.43 -20.30 7.11
CA ASP A 205 -15.60 -21.43 6.20
C ASP A 205 -14.83 -21.24 4.87
N HIS A 206 -14.76 -22.30 4.05
CA HIS A 206 -14.05 -22.27 2.75
C HIS A 206 -14.49 -21.13 1.83
N TRP A 207 -15.78 -20.83 1.81
CA TRP A 207 -16.33 -19.81 0.93
C TRP A 207 -16.07 -18.40 1.45
N GLN A 208 -16.11 -18.23 2.78
CA GLN A 208 -15.71 -17.00 3.44
C GLN A 208 -14.22 -16.74 3.23
N MET A 209 -13.35 -17.74 3.41
CA MET A 209 -11.91 -17.66 3.13
C MET A 209 -11.64 -17.26 1.68
N PHE A 210 -12.33 -17.87 0.73
CA PHE A 210 -12.22 -17.55 -0.69
C PHE A 210 -12.69 -16.12 -0.99
N SER A 211 -13.88 -15.74 -0.53
CA SER A 211 -14.50 -14.43 -0.79
C SER A 211 -13.67 -13.30 -0.19
N LYS A 212 -13.24 -13.46 1.07
CA LYS A 212 -12.32 -12.52 1.72
C LYS A 212 -10.98 -12.45 1.01
N GLY A 213 -10.50 -13.58 0.50
CA GLY A 213 -9.27 -13.69 -0.29
C GLY A 213 -9.33 -12.90 -1.60
N ILE A 214 -10.49 -12.87 -2.27
CA ILE A 214 -10.71 -12.02 -3.45
C ILE A 214 -10.54 -10.54 -3.09
N VAL A 215 -11.20 -10.10 -2.01
CA VAL A 215 -11.16 -8.70 -1.61
C VAL A 215 -9.75 -8.28 -1.22
N SER A 216 -9.05 -9.07 -0.41
CA SER A 216 -7.65 -8.78 -0.04
C SER A 216 -6.71 -8.81 -1.24
N GLY A 217 -6.87 -9.76 -2.18
CA GLY A 217 -6.10 -9.81 -3.41
C GLY A 217 -6.26 -8.53 -4.24
N TRP A 218 -7.51 -8.07 -4.39
CA TRP A 218 -7.82 -6.81 -5.08
C TRP A 218 -7.24 -5.58 -4.36
N MET A 219 -7.31 -5.55 -3.03
CA MET A 219 -6.73 -4.47 -2.22
C MET A 219 -5.21 -4.38 -2.38
N ILE A 220 -4.50 -5.52 -2.34
CA ILE A 220 -3.05 -5.57 -2.56
C ILE A 220 -2.69 -5.12 -3.98
N ALA A 221 -3.40 -5.60 -5.01
CA ALA A 221 -3.18 -5.14 -6.38
C ALA A 221 -3.40 -3.62 -6.51
N THR A 222 -4.44 -3.09 -5.88
CA THR A 222 -4.70 -1.64 -5.85
C THR A 222 -3.57 -0.87 -5.17
N MET A 223 -3.05 -1.35 -4.04
CA MET A 223 -1.89 -0.75 -3.37
C MET A 223 -0.67 -0.73 -4.29
N VAL A 224 -0.36 -1.86 -4.92
CA VAL A 224 0.78 -2.01 -5.86
C VAL A 224 0.64 -1.05 -7.04
N TRP A 225 -0.58 -0.81 -7.51
CA TRP A 225 -0.85 0.16 -8.58
C TRP A 225 -0.63 1.61 -8.14
N LEU A 226 -1.03 1.96 -6.91
CA LEU A 226 -0.97 3.33 -6.39
C LEU A 226 0.44 3.74 -5.95
N VAL A 227 1.22 2.82 -5.39
CA VAL A 227 2.53 3.10 -4.79
C VAL A 227 3.52 3.81 -5.75
N PRO A 228 3.67 3.40 -7.03
CA PRO A 228 4.58 4.07 -7.96
C PRO A 228 4.24 5.54 -8.22
N ALA A 229 2.95 5.91 -8.11
CA ALA A 229 2.49 7.28 -8.33
C ALA A 229 2.65 8.19 -7.10
N ALA A 230 2.95 7.61 -5.93
CA ALA A 230 2.75 8.24 -4.64
C ALA A 230 4.01 8.21 -3.77
N GLU A 231 5.15 8.67 -4.30
CA GLU A 231 6.45 8.62 -3.62
C GLU A 231 6.41 9.12 -2.16
N ASN A 232 5.79 10.29 -1.93
CA ASN A 232 5.70 10.90 -0.60
C ASN A 232 4.62 10.28 0.31
N ALA A 233 3.72 9.47 -0.25
CA ALA A 233 2.59 8.88 0.48
C ALA A 233 2.64 7.34 0.51
N LYS A 234 3.71 6.71 0.00
CA LYS A 234 3.87 5.26 -0.11
C LYS A 234 3.62 4.55 1.23
N VAL A 235 4.20 5.04 2.32
CA VAL A 235 4.02 4.48 3.67
C VAL A 235 2.55 4.53 4.09
N TRP A 236 1.87 5.66 3.88
CA TRP A 236 0.47 5.84 4.24
C TRP A 236 -0.46 4.95 3.42
N ILE A 237 -0.19 4.76 2.13
CA ILE A 237 -0.98 3.88 1.27
C ILE A 237 -0.85 2.43 1.73
N ILE A 238 0.39 1.95 1.95
CA ILE A 238 0.64 0.60 2.47
C ILE A 238 -0.08 0.42 3.81
N PHE A 239 0.11 1.37 4.72
CA PHE A 239 -0.52 1.35 6.04
C PHE A 239 -2.04 1.30 5.94
N LEU A 240 -2.68 2.22 5.21
CA LEU A 240 -4.13 2.32 5.15
C LEU A 240 -4.76 1.08 4.53
N VAL A 241 -4.20 0.58 3.42
CA VAL A 241 -4.74 -0.59 2.74
C VAL A 241 -4.63 -1.83 3.63
N THR A 242 -3.45 -2.08 4.19
CA THR A 242 -3.21 -3.27 5.03
C THR A 242 -3.92 -3.18 6.38
N TYR A 243 -4.07 -1.98 6.94
CA TYR A 243 -4.87 -1.74 8.14
C TYR A 243 -6.35 -2.03 7.89
N LEU A 244 -6.90 -1.56 6.77
CA LEU A 244 -8.28 -1.87 6.38
C LEU A 244 -8.47 -3.38 6.14
N MET A 245 -7.43 -4.08 5.66
CA MET A 245 -7.49 -5.54 5.55
C MET A 245 -7.66 -6.23 6.89
N ALA A 246 -6.95 -5.78 7.92
CA ALA A 246 -7.08 -6.30 9.27
C ALA A 246 -8.45 -5.98 9.88
N LEU A 247 -8.93 -4.75 9.75
CA LEU A 247 -10.25 -4.34 10.22
C LEU A 247 -11.39 -5.12 9.57
N GLY A 248 -11.26 -5.45 8.29
CA GLY A 248 -12.21 -6.29 7.56
C GLY A 248 -12.02 -7.80 7.78
N SER A 249 -11.00 -8.19 8.56
CA SER A 249 -10.56 -9.57 8.78
C SER A 249 -10.46 -10.36 7.46
N PHE A 250 -9.88 -9.74 6.42
CA PHE A 250 -9.75 -10.37 5.12
C PHE A 250 -8.60 -11.37 5.12
N SER A 251 -8.89 -12.60 4.67
CA SER A 251 -7.91 -13.68 4.57
C SER A 251 -6.80 -13.33 3.58
N HIS A 252 -5.56 -13.66 3.94
CA HIS A 252 -4.39 -13.41 3.09
C HIS A 252 -3.40 -14.56 3.22
N ILE A 253 -3.01 -15.18 2.11
CA ILE A 253 -2.28 -16.45 2.11
C ILE A 253 -0.97 -16.39 2.91
N VAL A 254 -0.21 -15.29 2.78
CA VAL A 254 1.10 -15.18 3.43
C VAL A 254 1.00 -14.87 4.93
N VAL A 255 0.25 -13.85 5.34
CA VAL A 255 0.04 -13.52 6.77
C VAL A 255 -0.68 -14.65 7.49
N GLY A 256 -1.76 -15.17 6.88
CA GLY A 256 -2.50 -16.30 7.44
C GLY A 256 -1.67 -17.57 7.57
N THR A 257 -0.59 -17.73 6.78
CA THR A 257 0.36 -18.83 6.99
C THR A 257 1.09 -18.69 8.33
N CYS A 258 1.42 -17.47 8.78
CA CYS A 258 1.95 -17.26 10.13
C CYS A 258 0.89 -17.57 11.19
N GLU A 259 -0.33 -17.04 11.02
CA GLU A 259 -1.43 -17.12 11.99
C GLU A 259 -1.92 -18.56 12.20
N VAL A 260 -2.32 -19.22 11.11
CA VAL A 260 -2.79 -20.62 11.14
C VAL A 260 -1.61 -21.59 11.30
N GLY A 261 -0.42 -21.23 10.83
CA GLY A 261 0.79 -22.01 11.07
C GLY A 261 1.15 -22.10 12.55
N TYR A 262 0.95 -21.01 13.31
CA TYR A 262 1.13 -21.02 14.76
C TYR A 262 0.17 -22.01 15.44
N LEU A 263 -1.11 -22.01 15.07
CA LEU A 263 -2.08 -23.02 15.53
C LEU A 263 -1.70 -24.44 15.15
N MET A 264 -1.19 -24.62 13.92
CA MET A 264 -0.80 -25.93 13.43
C MET A 264 0.34 -26.51 14.27
N PHE A 265 1.36 -25.71 14.59
CA PHE A 265 2.46 -26.15 15.45
C PHE A 265 2.05 -26.29 16.93
N ALA A 266 1.06 -25.51 17.39
CA ALA A 266 0.46 -25.67 18.72
C ALA A 266 -0.41 -26.94 18.84
N GLY A 267 -0.73 -27.60 17.71
CA GLY A 267 -1.52 -28.83 17.67
C GLY A 267 -3.03 -28.62 17.64
N GLU A 268 -3.50 -27.38 17.45
CA GLU A 268 -4.93 -27.07 17.37
C GLU A 268 -5.52 -27.29 15.96
N VAL A 269 -4.68 -27.18 14.94
CA VAL A 269 -5.06 -27.36 13.53
C VAL A 269 -4.16 -28.41 12.88
N GLY A 270 -4.76 -29.39 12.20
CA GLY A 270 -4.00 -30.38 11.44
C GLY A 270 -3.47 -29.81 10.11
N LEU A 271 -2.41 -30.42 9.55
CA LEU A 271 -1.86 -30.03 8.24
C LEU A 271 -2.92 -30.05 7.13
N ALA A 272 -3.85 -31.00 7.16
CA ALA A 272 -4.93 -31.09 6.19
C ALA A 272 -5.85 -29.86 6.25
N ALA A 273 -6.23 -29.41 7.44
CA ALA A 273 -7.05 -28.22 7.64
C ALA A 273 -6.29 -26.94 7.27
N PHE A 274 -5.00 -26.85 7.62
CA PHE A 274 -4.14 -25.75 7.17
C PHE A 274 -4.15 -25.62 5.63
N VAL A 275 -4.01 -26.74 4.90
CA VAL A 275 -3.95 -26.72 3.44
C VAL A 275 -5.33 -26.51 2.80
N VAL A 276 -6.32 -27.31 3.19
CA VAL A 276 -7.63 -27.38 2.53
C VAL A 276 -8.55 -26.28 3.01
N ASP A 277 -8.57 -26.01 4.32
CA ASP A 277 -9.55 -25.10 4.90
C ASP A 277 -9.09 -23.64 4.82
N PHE A 278 -7.79 -23.40 5.03
CA PHE A 278 -7.19 -22.08 4.98
C PHE A 278 -6.48 -21.79 3.66
N ALA A 279 -5.42 -22.53 3.34
CA ALA A 279 -4.43 -22.08 2.35
C ALA A 279 -4.99 -22.08 0.92
N LEU A 280 -5.63 -23.17 0.49
CA LEU A 280 -6.18 -23.28 -0.86
C LEU A 280 -7.26 -22.24 -1.18
N PRO A 281 -8.37 -22.10 -0.42
CA PRO A 281 -9.40 -21.13 -0.75
C PRO A 281 -8.87 -19.69 -0.69
N THR A 282 -8.03 -19.38 0.30
CA THR A 282 -7.41 -18.05 0.43
C THR A 282 -6.48 -17.73 -0.75
N LEU A 283 -5.62 -18.68 -1.14
CA LEU A 283 -4.69 -18.52 -2.26
C LEU A 283 -5.45 -18.27 -3.57
N VAL A 284 -6.45 -19.10 -3.86
CA VAL A 284 -7.26 -18.96 -5.09
C VAL A 284 -7.98 -17.61 -5.07
N GLY A 285 -8.55 -17.21 -3.92
CA GLY A 285 -9.15 -15.89 -3.76
C GLY A 285 -8.16 -14.77 -4.05
N ASN A 286 -6.97 -14.80 -3.43
CA ASN A 286 -5.93 -13.78 -3.62
C ASN A 286 -5.51 -13.65 -5.10
N ILE A 287 -5.34 -14.77 -5.81
CA ILE A 287 -5.01 -14.77 -7.24
C ILE A 287 -6.15 -14.16 -8.05
N VAL A 288 -7.41 -14.55 -7.79
CA VAL A 288 -8.59 -14.01 -8.50
C VAL A 288 -8.71 -12.50 -8.28
N GLY A 289 -8.60 -12.04 -7.04
CA GLY A 289 -8.66 -10.63 -6.70
C GLY A 289 -7.54 -9.80 -7.32
N GLY A 290 -6.31 -10.27 -7.17
CA GLY A 290 -5.12 -9.52 -7.56
C GLY A 290 -4.85 -9.53 -9.07
N SER A 291 -5.12 -10.65 -9.74
CA SER A 291 -4.86 -10.82 -11.18
C SER A 291 -6.09 -10.50 -12.03
N LEU A 292 -7.23 -11.16 -11.80
CA LEU A 292 -8.38 -11.08 -12.72
C LEU A 292 -9.09 -9.74 -12.63
N ILE A 293 -9.55 -9.34 -11.45
CA ILE A 293 -10.37 -8.13 -11.30
C ILE A 293 -9.56 -6.88 -11.64
N PHE A 294 -8.37 -6.77 -11.06
CA PHE A 294 -7.57 -5.55 -11.21
C PHE A 294 -6.94 -5.43 -12.59
N ALA A 295 -6.35 -6.51 -13.13
CA ALA A 295 -5.71 -6.42 -14.45
C ALA A 295 -6.72 -6.23 -15.57
N LEU A 296 -7.92 -6.81 -15.49
CA LEU A 296 -8.98 -6.56 -16.47
C LEU A 296 -9.46 -5.10 -16.42
N MET A 297 -9.67 -4.54 -15.23
CA MET A 297 -10.10 -3.14 -15.08
C MET A 297 -9.04 -2.15 -15.54
N SER A 298 -7.78 -2.35 -15.15
CA SER A 298 -6.69 -1.45 -15.54
C SER A 298 -6.39 -1.53 -17.03
N HIS A 299 -6.44 -2.73 -17.62
CA HIS A 299 -6.28 -2.90 -19.07
C HIS A 299 -7.44 -2.28 -19.85
N ALA A 300 -8.68 -2.39 -19.35
CA ALA A 300 -9.84 -1.75 -19.96
C ALA A 300 -9.75 -0.22 -19.93
N GLN A 301 -9.33 0.37 -18.80
CA GLN A 301 -9.14 1.82 -18.67
C GLN A 301 -8.08 2.37 -19.63
N VAL A 302 -6.94 1.68 -19.75
CA VAL A 302 -5.88 2.10 -20.68
C VAL A 302 -6.34 2.01 -22.14
N ARG A 303 -7.08 0.96 -22.50
CA ARG A 303 -7.61 0.82 -23.87
C ARG A 303 -8.62 1.91 -24.22
N SER A 304 -9.52 2.28 -23.31
CA SER A 304 -10.49 3.36 -23.57
C SER A 304 -9.81 4.70 -23.81
N ASP A 305 -8.73 5.00 -23.06
CA ASP A 305 -7.97 6.24 -23.21
C ASP A 305 -7.14 6.31 -24.50
N THR A 306 -6.83 5.16 -25.12
CA THR A 306 -6.10 5.07 -26.39
C THR A 306 -7.00 5.10 -27.65
N SER A 307 -8.30 5.33 -27.50
CA SER A 307 -9.21 5.46 -28.65
C SER A 307 -8.73 6.61 -29.57
N PRO A 308 -8.68 6.40 -30.91
CA PRO A 308 -8.08 7.38 -31.82
C PRO A 308 -8.85 8.70 -31.78
N PRO A 309 -8.16 9.86 -31.91
CA PRO A 309 -8.81 11.16 -31.90
C PRO A 309 -9.89 11.21 -32.98
N GLU A 310 -11.08 11.64 -32.59
CA GLU A 310 -12.21 11.87 -33.50
C GLU A 310 -11.73 12.78 -34.65
N LYS A 311 -11.93 12.33 -35.90
CA LYS A 311 -11.47 13.04 -37.09
C LYS A 311 -11.95 14.49 -37.03
N SER A 312 -11.02 15.42 -36.86
CA SER A 312 -11.30 16.85 -36.87
C SER A 312 -12.11 17.21 -38.13
N PRO A 313 -13.18 18.00 -38.02
CA PRO A 313 -14.02 18.30 -39.17
C PRO A 313 -13.16 19.02 -40.23
N LYS A 314 -13.11 18.44 -41.44
CA LYS A 314 -12.43 19.04 -42.59
C LYS A 314 -12.91 20.49 -42.72
N ARG A 315 -12.00 21.43 -42.45
CA ARG A 315 -12.21 22.85 -42.72
C ARG A 315 -12.58 22.98 -44.19
N LYS A 316 -13.85 23.26 -44.47
CA LYS A 316 -14.31 23.60 -45.81
C LYS A 316 -13.52 24.83 -46.24
N THR A 317 -12.61 24.65 -47.18
CA THR A 317 -12.08 25.76 -47.98
C THR A 317 -13.28 26.34 -48.74
N ALA A 318 -13.66 27.57 -48.39
CA ALA A 318 -14.66 28.32 -49.12
C ALA A 318 -14.12 28.65 -50.55
N PRO A 319 -15.01 28.72 -51.55
CA PRO A 319 -14.64 28.94 -52.95
C PRO A 319 -14.07 30.33 -53.23
#